data_AF-A0AAV2JMQ9-F1
#
_entry.id   AF-A0AAV2JMQ9-F1
#
_cell.length_a   1.000
_cell.length_b   1.000
_cell.length_c   1.000
_cell.angle_alpha   90.00
_cell.angle_beta   90.00
_cell.angle_gamma   90.00
#
_symmetry.space_group_name_H-M   'P 1'
#
loop_
_entity.id
_entity.type
_entity.pdbx_description
1 polymer ?
#
loop_
_entity_poly.entity_id
_entity_poly.type
_entity_poly.pdbx_seq_one_letter_code
_entity_poly.pdbx_strand_id
1 'polypeptide(L)'
;MVIVLLRYAHVVEKHQNCLLNTASLSTGWICAAGLIMVGNFQVDNAKVLHYVGAGVAFPTSMLFVSLQSALTYRLAKTQGEYYVAHLRLAMTLLAFVGLVLSGIFFVQESFVLQHASAIFEWVFCVIIMLFYGTFAFEFAGMSGDTMAVFARGGGLDSTSRDRKVDALGPPPLPHQHAHAHPHQPESLSIL
;
A
#
# COMPACT_ATOMS: atom_id res chain seq x y z
N MET A 1 -2.43 -11.01 5.18
CA MET A 1 -3.50 -10.16 4.62
C MET A 1 -3.85 -9.00 5.53
N VAL A 2 -4.28 -9.23 6.78
CA VAL A 2 -4.63 -8.17 7.73
C VAL A 2 -3.49 -7.16 7.93
N ILE A 3 -2.28 -7.62 8.23
CA ILE A 3 -1.11 -6.73 8.44
C ILE A 3 -0.85 -5.82 7.23
N VAL A 4 -0.95 -6.37 6.02
CA VAL A 4 -0.74 -5.63 4.76
C VAL A 4 -1.80 -4.54 4.58
N LEU A 5 -3.06 -4.85 4.89
CA LEU A 5 -4.15 -3.87 4.85
C LEU A 5 -3.97 -2.78 5.91
N LEU A 6 -3.69 -3.16 7.16
CA LEU A 6 -3.45 -2.21 8.26
C LEU A 6 -2.29 -1.28 7.92
N ARG A 7 -1.21 -1.82 7.34
CA ARG A 7 -0.06 -1.04 6.90
C ARG A 7 -0.44 -0.05 5.80
N TYR A 8 -1.20 -0.50 4.80
CA TYR A 8 -1.68 0.37 3.73
C TYR A 8 -2.51 1.52 4.28
N ALA A 9 -3.48 1.24 5.15
CA ALA A 9 -4.35 2.24 5.76
C ALA A 9 -3.55 3.25 6.61
N HIS A 10 -2.62 2.77 7.43
CA HIS A 10 -1.74 3.62 8.24
C HIS A 10 -0.95 4.62 7.39
N VAL A 11 -0.41 4.19 6.24
CA VAL A 11 0.34 5.06 5.33
C VAL A 11 -0.57 6.11 4.68
N VAL A 12 -1.79 5.71 4.27
CA VAL A 12 -2.78 6.65 3.68
C VAL A 12 -3.17 7.73 4.68
N GLU A 13 -3.43 7.35 5.93
CA GLU A 13 -3.84 8.27 7.00
C GLU A 13 -2.75 9.30 7.31
N LYS A 14 -1.49 8.86 7.42
CA LYS A 14 -0.40 9.72 7.90
C LYS A 14 0.23 10.58 6.79
N HIS A 15 0.21 10.15 5.53
CA HIS A 15 1.11 10.72 4.50
C HIS A 15 0.56 10.84 3.07
N GLN A 16 -0.76 10.70 2.87
CA GLN A 16 -1.40 10.59 1.54
C GLN A 16 -0.99 9.32 0.77
N ASN A 17 -1.90 8.80 -0.05
CA ASN A 17 -1.62 7.59 -0.81
C ASN A 17 -0.56 7.85 -1.89
N CYS A 18 0.39 6.93 -2.05
CA CYS A 18 1.39 7.00 -3.11
C CYS A 18 1.47 5.67 -3.85
N LEU A 19 1.98 5.71 -5.10
CA LEU A 19 2.11 4.52 -5.94
C LEU A 19 2.85 3.37 -5.23
N LEU A 20 3.85 3.71 -4.41
CA LEU A 20 4.64 2.75 -3.65
C LEU A 20 3.80 2.00 -2.61
N ASN A 21 2.81 2.66 -2.00
CA ASN A 21 1.89 2.05 -1.04
C ASN A 21 0.89 1.11 -1.73
N THR A 22 0.32 1.53 -2.86
CA THR A 22 -0.56 0.67 -3.68
C THR A 22 0.18 -0.53 -4.25
N ALA A 23 1.41 -0.34 -4.76
CA ALA A 23 2.25 -1.44 -5.23
C ALA A 23 2.58 -2.42 -4.09
N SER A 24 2.86 -1.90 -2.88
CA SER A 24 3.09 -2.75 -1.72
C SER A 24 1.82 -3.52 -1.32
N LEU A 25 0.64 -2.91 -1.38
CA LEU A 25 -0.62 -3.62 -1.17
C LEU A 25 -0.77 -4.79 -2.16
N SER A 26 -0.66 -4.52 -3.46
CA SER A 26 -0.82 -5.54 -4.50
C SER A 26 0.17 -6.70 -4.34
N THR A 27 1.45 -6.39 -4.10
CA THR A 27 2.49 -7.41 -3.90
C THR A 27 2.25 -8.23 -2.64
N GLY A 28 1.74 -7.61 -1.56
CA GLY A 28 1.33 -8.32 -0.36
C GLY A 28 0.19 -9.32 -0.61
N TRP A 29 -0.82 -8.94 -1.41
CA TRP A 29 -1.92 -9.84 -1.80
C TRP A 29 -1.47 -11.02 -2.65
N ILE A 30 -0.63 -10.77 -3.67
CA ILE A 30 -0.04 -11.82 -4.49
C ILE A 30 0.81 -12.77 -3.62
N CYS A 31 1.59 -12.22 -2.70
CA CYS A 31 2.38 -12.99 -1.75
C CYS A 31 1.51 -13.93 -0.92
N ALA A 32 0.37 -13.46 -0.39
CA ALA A 32 -0.54 -14.34 0.35
C ALA A 32 -1.17 -15.42 -0.51
N ALA A 33 -1.51 -15.14 -1.77
CA ALA A 33 -1.99 -16.18 -2.68
C ALA A 33 -0.93 -17.29 -2.86
N GLY A 34 0.33 -16.91 -3.06
CA GLY A 34 1.45 -17.86 -3.11
C GLY A 34 1.62 -18.65 -1.81
N LEU A 35 1.57 -17.98 -0.65
CA LEU A 35 1.69 -18.63 0.66
C LEU A 35 0.54 -19.60 0.96
N ILE A 36 -0.69 -19.28 0.52
CA ILE A 36 -1.83 -20.19 0.61
C ILE A 36 -1.53 -21.46 -0.19
N MET A 37 -0.97 -21.34 -1.40
CA MET A 37 -0.59 -22.51 -2.20
C MET A 37 0.51 -23.33 -1.51
N VAL A 38 1.62 -22.71 -1.10
CA VAL A 38 2.73 -23.40 -0.40
C VAL A 38 2.24 -24.11 0.87
N GLY A 39 1.38 -23.46 1.65
CA GLY A 39 0.88 -23.98 2.92
C GLY A 39 -0.14 -25.12 2.78
N ASN A 40 -0.95 -25.13 1.71
CA ASN A 40 -1.96 -26.16 1.50
C ASN A 40 -1.46 -27.34 0.64
N PHE A 41 -0.52 -27.09 -0.27
CA PHE A 41 0.01 -28.10 -1.18
C PHE A 41 1.44 -28.42 -0.76
N GLN A 42 1.61 -29.47 0.04
CA GLN A 42 2.94 -29.94 0.45
C GLN A 42 3.72 -30.50 -0.74
N VAL A 43 5.04 -30.33 -0.72
CA VAL A 43 5.94 -30.79 -1.79
C VAL A 43 5.84 -32.29 -2.05
N ASP A 44 5.52 -33.08 -1.02
CA ASP A 44 5.39 -34.54 -1.10
C ASP A 44 4.08 -35.00 -1.78
N ASN A 45 3.03 -34.19 -1.71
CA ASN A 45 1.68 -34.55 -2.18
C ASN A 45 1.29 -33.84 -3.48
N ALA A 46 1.73 -32.59 -3.66
CA ALA A 46 1.33 -31.73 -4.76
C ALA A 46 2.49 -30.81 -5.20
N LYS A 47 3.62 -31.43 -5.55
CA LYS A 47 4.89 -30.79 -5.89
C LYS A 47 4.80 -29.61 -6.86
N VAL A 48 4.08 -29.78 -7.97
CA VAL A 48 3.93 -28.72 -8.98
C VAL A 48 3.28 -27.48 -8.37
N LEU A 49 2.20 -27.68 -7.62
CA LEU A 49 1.43 -26.58 -7.05
C LEU A 49 2.19 -25.92 -5.89
N HIS A 50 2.94 -26.71 -5.12
CA HIS A 50 3.88 -26.21 -4.11
C HIS A 50 4.91 -25.26 -4.72
N TYR A 51 5.61 -25.69 -5.77
CA TYR A 51 6.66 -24.88 -6.40
C TYR A 51 6.11 -23.67 -7.14
N VAL A 52 4.92 -23.76 -7.75
CA VAL A 52 4.22 -22.57 -8.27
C VAL A 52 3.93 -21.59 -7.14
N GLY A 53 3.41 -22.09 -6.02
CA GLY A 53 3.19 -21.29 -4.81
C GLY A 53 4.45 -20.60 -4.33
N ALA A 54 5.57 -21.33 -4.23
CA ALA A 54 6.86 -20.80 -3.76
C ALA A 54 7.42 -19.76 -4.74
N GLY A 55 7.35 -20.04 -6.04
CA GLY A 55 7.76 -19.14 -7.11
C GLY A 55 6.96 -17.84 -7.15
N VAL A 56 5.71 -17.84 -6.66
CA VAL A 56 4.92 -16.62 -6.47
C VAL A 56 5.25 -15.95 -5.14
N ALA A 57 5.25 -16.71 -4.04
CA ALA A 57 5.35 -16.20 -2.68
C ALA A 57 6.69 -15.52 -2.40
N PHE A 58 7.81 -16.12 -2.78
CA PHE A 58 9.14 -15.64 -2.39
C PHE A 58 9.56 -14.36 -3.14
N PRO A 59 9.40 -14.25 -4.47
CA PRO A 59 9.74 -13.01 -5.15
C PRO A 59 8.80 -11.86 -4.76
N THR A 60 7.51 -12.14 -4.58
CA THR A 60 6.55 -11.08 -4.19
C THR A 60 6.68 -10.65 -2.74
N SER A 61 7.07 -11.53 -1.81
CA SER A 61 7.43 -11.13 -0.45
C SER A 61 8.71 -10.27 -0.45
N MET A 62 9.70 -10.63 -1.28
CA MET A 62 10.92 -9.85 -1.43
C MET A 62 10.64 -8.45 -1.98
N LEU A 63 9.78 -8.35 -2.99
CA LEU A 63 9.32 -7.06 -3.52
C LEU A 63 8.55 -6.27 -2.47
N PHE A 64 7.65 -6.92 -1.72
CA PHE A 64 6.88 -6.29 -0.65
C PHE A 64 7.77 -5.65 0.41
N VAL A 65 8.73 -6.40 0.98
CA VAL A 65 9.61 -5.87 2.04
C VAL A 65 10.59 -4.82 1.51
N SER A 66 10.98 -4.89 0.23
CA SER A 66 11.77 -3.84 -0.43
C SER A 66 10.99 -2.52 -0.54
N LEU A 67 9.74 -2.60 -1.02
CA LEU A 67 8.83 -1.45 -1.10
C LEU A 67 8.54 -0.87 0.29
N GLN A 68 8.32 -1.73 1.29
CA GLN A 68 8.07 -1.30 2.67
C GLN A 68 9.31 -0.67 3.32
N SER A 69 10.51 -1.15 3.04
CA SER A 69 11.75 -0.50 3.50
C SER A 69 11.90 0.89 2.91
N ALA A 70 11.70 1.03 1.59
CA ALA A 70 11.74 2.31 0.91
C ALA A 70 10.66 3.28 1.43
N LEU A 71 9.43 2.79 1.63
CA LEU A 71 8.34 3.57 2.26
C LEU A 71 8.74 4.02 3.68
N THR A 72 9.27 3.11 4.50
CA THR A 72 9.65 3.43 5.88
C THR A 72 10.68 4.56 5.92
N TYR A 73 11.68 4.55 5.04
CA TYR A 73 12.62 5.67 4.90
C TYR A 73 11.97 6.96 4.43
N ARG A 74 11.10 6.90 3.42
CA ARG A 74 10.41 8.09 2.90
C ARG A 74 9.51 8.75 3.93
N LEU A 75 8.99 7.97 4.88
CA LEU A 75 8.06 8.45 5.90
C LEU A 75 8.75 8.80 7.23
N ALA A 76 9.99 8.37 7.45
CA ALA A 76 10.73 8.66 8.67
C ALA A 76 11.01 10.16 8.83
N LYS A 77 10.65 10.70 9.99
CA LYS A 77 10.90 12.10 10.38
C LYS A 77 11.71 12.21 11.68
N THR A 78 11.65 11.17 12.51
CA THR A 78 12.34 11.10 13.80
C THR A 78 13.49 10.11 13.76
N GLN A 79 14.47 10.27 14.66
CA GLN A 79 15.59 9.33 14.78
C GLN A 79 15.11 7.90 15.06
N GLY A 80 14.06 7.74 15.90
CA GLY A 80 13.41 6.45 16.15
C GLY A 80 12.90 5.78 14.88
N GLU A 81 12.20 6.52 14.03
CA GLU A 81 11.70 6.01 12.75
C GLU A 81 12.84 5.66 11.79
N TYR A 82 13.94 6.41 11.80
CA TYR A 82 15.13 6.07 11.03
C TYR A 82 15.80 4.77 11.52
N TYR A 83 15.87 4.51 12.83
CA TYR A 83 16.38 3.23 13.34
C TYR A 83 15.55 2.04 12.83
N VAL A 84 14.22 2.18 12.81
CA VAL A 84 13.32 1.16 12.24
C VAL A 84 13.56 1.01 10.73
N ALA A 85 13.77 2.12 10.01
CA ALA A 85 14.08 2.10 8.58
C ALA A 85 15.40 1.36 8.28
N HIS A 86 16.45 1.62 9.06
CA HIS A 86 17.73 0.90 8.96
C HIS A 86 17.58 -0.58 9.27
N LEU A 87 16.85 -0.92 10.33
CA LEU A 87 16.55 -2.31 10.70
C LEU A 87 15.83 -3.06 9.56
N ARG A 88 14.80 -2.44 8.98
CA ARG A 88 14.04 -3.00 7.84
C ARG A 88 14.88 -3.19 6.60
N LEU A 89 15.74 -2.22 6.28
CA LEU A 89 16.66 -2.34 5.17
C LEU A 89 17.68 -3.47 5.40
N ALA A 90 18.25 -3.57 6.60
CA ALA A 90 19.18 -4.66 6.94
C ALA A 90 18.52 -6.03 6.79
N MET A 91 17.30 -6.21 7.33
CA MET A 91 16.53 -7.44 7.15
C MET A 91 16.20 -7.72 5.68
N THR A 92 15.82 -6.70 4.90
CA THR A 92 15.52 -6.83 3.47
C THR A 92 16.75 -7.29 2.68
N LEU A 93 17.92 -6.70 2.95
CA LEU A 93 19.18 -7.10 2.31
C LEU A 93 19.57 -8.53 2.69
N LEU A 94 19.45 -8.89 3.97
CA LEU A 94 19.74 -10.25 4.42
C LEU A 94 18.78 -11.28 3.82
N ALA A 95 17.49 -10.95 3.72
CA ALA A 95 16.49 -11.77 3.05
C ALA A 95 16.82 -11.93 1.56
N PHE A 96 17.20 -10.85 0.88
CA PHE A 96 17.59 -10.91 -0.54
C PHE A 96 18.78 -11.85 -0.76
N VAL A 97 19.82 -11.73 0.06
CA VAL A 97 20.99 -12.63 0.02
C VAL A 97 20.56 -14.07 0.28
N GLY A 98 19.74 -14.32 1.30
CA GLY A 98 19.21 -15.65 1.61
C GLY A 98 18.42 -16.26 0.46
N LEU A 99 17.52 -15.49 -0.17
CA LEU A 99 16.73 -15.95 -1.30
C LEU A 99 17.60 -16.28 -2.53
N VAL A 100 18.60 -15.44 -2.83
CA VAL A 100 19.53 -15.68 -3.94
C VAL A 100 20.36 -16.93 -3.69
N LEU A 101 20.92 -17.10 -2.49
CA LEU A 101 21.69 -18.29 -2.13
C LEU A 101 20.83 -19.56 -2.15
N SER A 102 19.60 -19.48 -1.64
CA SER A 102 18.61 -20.57 -1.74
C SER A 102 18.43 -20.97 -3.20
N GLY A 103 18.13 -20.02 -4.11
CA GLY A 103 17.93 -20.31 -5.53
C GLY A 103 19.17 -20.90 -6.22
N ILE A 104 20.36 -20.35 -5.97
CA ILE A 104 21.63 -20.83 -6.55
C ILE A 104 21.93 -22.27 -6.12
N PHE A 105 21.71 -22.59 -4.84
CA PHE A 105 21.97 -23.93 -4.32
C PHE A 105 20.86 -24.92 -4.65
N PHE A 106 19.62 -24.45 -4.85
CA PHE A 106 18.47 -25.29 -5.19
C PHE A 106 18.65 -26.00 -6.53
N VAL A 107 19.23 -25.31 -7.52
CA VAL A 107 19.42 -25.85 -8.88
C VAL A 107 20.60 -26.84 -8.98
N GLN A 108 21.28 -27.11 -7.88
CA GLN A 108 22.42 -28.04 -7.85
C GLN A 108 21.95 -29.47 -7.57
N GLU A 109 22.62 -30.44 -8.18
CA GLU A 109 22.36 -31.88 -7.97
C GLU A 109 22.93 -32.41 -6.63
N SER A 110 23.83 -31.64 -5.99
CA SER A 110 24.48 -32.06 -4.75
C SER A 110 23.51 -32.00 -3.57
N PHE A 111 23.35 -33.12 -2.87
CA PHE A 111 22.55 -33.21 -1.64
C PHE A 111 22.98 -32.17 -0.59
N VAL A 112 24.28 -31.93 -0.44
CA VAL A 112 24.81 -30.95 0.52
C VAL A 112 24.37 -29.53 0.15
N LEU A 113 24.40 -29.19 -1.15
CA LEU A 113 23.97 -27.88 -1.63
C LEU A 113 22.45 -27.74 -1.55
N GLN A 114 21.68 -28.78 -1.86
CA GLN A 114 20.23 -28.76 -1.66
C GLN A 114 19.85 -28.59 -0.18
N HIS A 115 20.58 -29.24 0.74
CA HIS A 115 20.38 -29.04 2.17
C HIS A 115 20.74 -27.60 2.60
N ALA A 116 21.84 -27.05 2.07
CA ALA A 116 22.18 -25.65 2.28
C ALA A 116 21.10 -24.70 1.72
N SER A 117 20.54 -24.99 0.53
CA SER A 117 19.44 -24.24 -0.06
C SER A 117 18.23 -24.17 0.87
N ALA A 118 17.84 -25.31 1.46
CA ALA A 118 16.75 -25.38 2.42
C ALA A 118 17.05 -24.51 3.65
N ILE A 119 18.28 -24.54 4.18
CA ILE A 119 18.67 -23.67 5.30
C ILE A 119 18.49 -22.19 4.94
N PHE A 120 18.95 -21.76 3.76
CA PHE A 120 18.79 -20.37 3.31
C PHE A 120 17.33 -19.98 3.06
N GLU A 121 16.50 -20.91 2.57
CA GLU A 121 15.06 -20.72 2.43
C GLU A 121 14.39 -20.48 3.79
N TRP A 122 14.70 -21.29 4.80
CA TRP A 122 14.18 -21.12 6.16
C TRP A 122 14.66 -19.82 6.80
N VAL A 123 15.94 -19.47 6.63
CA VAL A 123 16.49 -18.19 7.10
C VAL A 123 15.74 -17.02 6.45
N PHE A 124 15.53 -17.06 5.13
CA PHE A 124 14.72 -16.08 4.41
C PHE A 124 13.31 -15.98 5.02
N CYS A 125 12.62 -17.11 5.21
CA CYS A 125 11.26 -17.13 5.75
C CYS A 125 11.19 -16.51 7.16
N VAL A 126 12.13 -16.85 8.04
CA VAL A 126 12.21 -16.29 9.40
C VAL A 126 12.44 -14.78 9.35
N ILE A 127 13.34 -14.30 8.48
CA ILE A 127 13.57 -12.86 8.33
C ILE A 127 12.32 -12.14 7.83
N ILE A 128 11.59 -12.72 6.87
CA ILE A 128 10.32 -12.16 6.40
C ILE A 128 9.31 -12.09 7.54
N MET A 129 9.17 -13.15 8.36
CA MET A 129 8.29 -13.14 9.54
C MET A 129 8.69 -12.05 10.55
N LEU A 130 9.98 -11.91 10.86
CA LEU A 130 10.49 -10.86 11.75
C LEU A 130 10.24 -9.46 11.18
N PHE A 131 10.40 -9.28 9.87
CA PHE A 131 10.08 -8.03 9.19
C PHE A 131 8.61 -7.67 9.39
N TYR A 132 7.68 -8.60 9.17
CA TYR A 132 6.26 -8.38 9.46
C TYR A 132 6.01 -8.06 10.94
N GLY A 133 6.73 -8.71 11.85
CA GLY A 133 6.69 -8.42 13.29
C GLY A 133 7.00 -6.97 13.63
N THR A 134 7.87 -6.29 12.86
CA THR A 134 8.18 -4.88 13.11
C THR A 134 6.98 -3.95 12.97
N PHE A 135 5.95 -4.33 12.21
CA PHE A 135 4.73 -3.52 12.11
C PHE A 135 3.91 -3.52 13.41
N ALA A 136 4.09 -4.51 14.29
CA ALA A 136 3.37 -4.55 15.56
C ALA A 136 3.64 -3.30 16.42
N PHE A 137 4.88 -2.80 16.40
CA PHE A 137 5.26 -1.58 17.12
C PHE A 137 4.61 -0.31 16.54
N GLU A 138 4.35 -0.29 15.23
CA GLU A 138 3.65 0.83 14.59
C GLU A 138 2.15 0.77 14.83
N PHE A 139 1.58 -0.43 14.88
CA PHE A 139 0.16 -0.62 15.16
C PHE A 139 -0.19 -0.41 16.64
N ALA A 140 0.75 -0.65 17.56
CA ALA A 140 0.56 -0.37 18.98
C ALA A 140 0.26 1.12 19.26
N GLY A 141 0.67 2.03 18.37
CA GLY A 141 0.36 3.46 18.46
C GLY A 141 -0.87 3.91 17.66
N MET A 142 -1.55 3.02 16.93
CA MET A 142 -2.76 3.37 16.17
C MET A 142 -3.98 3.44 17.09
N SER A 143 -4.56 4.64 17.20
CA SER A 143 -5.85 4.86 17.88
C SER A 143 -7.03 4.47 16.96
N GLY A 144 -8.26 4.48 17.51
CA GLY A 144 -9.49 4.04 16.83
C GLY A 144 -9.83 4.73 15.50
N ASP A 145 -9.20 5.85 15.17
CA ASP A 145 -9.40 6.58 13.91
C ASP A 145 -8.91 5.79 12.67
N THR A 146 -7.81 5.04 12.79
CA THR A 146 -7.36 4.14 11.70
C THR A 146 -8.36 3.00 11.47
N MET A 147 -8.99 2.49 12.53
CA MET A 147 -10.07 1.50 12.43
C MET A 147 -11.35 2.11 11.81
N ALA A 148 -11.60 3.41 12.02
CA ALA A 148 -12.71 4.12 11.40
C ALA A 148 -12.52 4.32 9.88
N VAL A 149 -11.28 4.40 9.37
CA VAL A 149 -10.99 4.40 7.93
C VAL A 149 -11.37 3.05 7.30
N PHE A 150 -11.14 1.93 7.98
CA PHE A 150 -11.66 0.62 7.55
C PHE A 150 -13.18 0.56 7.56
N ALA A 151 -13.83 1.13 8.57
CA ALA A 151 -15.30 1.20 8.66
C ALA A 151 -15.92 2.12 7.60
N ARG A 152 -15.26 3.23 7.25
CA ARG A 152 -15.70 4.19 6.22
C ARG A 152 -15.35 3.77 4.79
N GLY A 153 -14.44 2.82 4.61
CA GLY A 153 -14.06 2.24 3.31
C GLY A 153 -15.18 1.51 2.56
N GLY A 154 -16.38 1.40 3.14
CA GLY A 154 -17.59 0.91 2.49
C GLY A 154 -18.59 1.99 2.04
N GLY A 155 -18.30 3.28 2.21
CA GLY A 155 -19.31 4.30 1.99
C GLY A 155 -18.79 5.68 1.64
N LEU A 156 -18.12 5.84 0.50
CA LEU A 156 -17.88 7.14 -0.10
C LEU A 156 -17.92 7.05 -1.65
N ASP A 157 -19.13 7.00 -2.21
CA ASP A 157 -19.40 7.62 -3.54
C ASP A 157 -20.86 8.12 -3.71
N SER A 158 -21.64 8.32 -2.64
CA SER A 158 -23.02 8.84 -2.75
C SER A 158 -23.19 10.30 -2.31
N THR A 159 -22.47 10.77 -1.29
CA THR A 159 -22.75 12.07 -0.66
C THR A 159 -22.15 13.30 -1.37
N SER A 160 -21.26 13.11 -2.35
CA SER A 160 -20.70 14.21 -3.15
C SER A 160 -21.48 14.47 -4.46
N ARG A 161 -22.23 13.47 -4.97
CA ARG A 161 -23.08 13.65 -6.16
C ARG A 161 -24.38 14.39 -5.85
N ASP A 162 -25.01 14.11 -4.72
CA ASP A 162 -26.31 14.73 -4.40
C ASP A 162 -26.21 16.25 -4.21
N ARG A 163 -25.11 16.74 -3.60
CA ARG A 163 -24.90 18.19 -3.45
C ARG A 163 -24.67 18.95 -4.75
N LYS A 164 -24.23 18.27 -5.82
CA LYS A 164 -23.99 18.91 -7.12
C LYS A 164 -25.23 18.88 -8.01
N VAL A 165 -26.18 17.98 -7.76
CA VAL A 165 -27.45 17.89 -8.49
C VAL A 165 -28.45 18.93 -8.00
N ASP A 166 -28.48 19.24 -6.70
CA ASP A 166 -29.38 20.28 -6.16
C ASP A 166 -28.98 21.72 -6.49
N ALA A 167 -27.74 21.96 -6.93
CA ALA A 167 -27.23 23.29 -7.29
C ALA A 167 -27.55 23.70 -8.75
N LEU A 168 -28.17 22.82 -9.54
CA LEU A 168 -28.59 23.09 -10.92
C LEU A 168 -30.12 23.13 -10.99
N GLY A 169 -30.72 24.15 -10.36
CA GLY A 169 -32.13 24.48 -10.56
C GLY A 169 -32.43 24.87 -12.01
N PRO A 170 -33.68 24.70 -12.49
CA PRO A 170 -34.04 24.96 -13.88
C PRO A 170 -33.89 26.46 -14.24
N PRO A 171 -33.53 26.78 -15.49
CA PRO A 171 -33.27 28.17 -15.90
C PRO A 171 -34.55 29.02 -15.87
N PRO A 172 -34.48 30.32 -15.51
CA PRO A 172 -35.64 31.20 -15.50
C PRO A 172 -36.08 31.55 -16.93
N LEU A 173 -37.40 31.59 -17.14
CA LEU A 173 -38.06 32.13 -18.35
C LEU A 173 -37.79 33.64 -18.48
N PRO A 174 -37.62 34.19 -19.71
CA PRO A 174 -37.38 35.62 -19.89
C PRO A 174 -38.68 36.42 -19.77
N HIS A 175 -38.76 37.26 -18.73
CA HIS A 175 -39.74 38.35 -18.64
C HIS A 175 -39.31 39.53 -19.52
N GLN A 176 -40.16 39.89 -20.49
CA GLN A 176 -40.13 41.18 -21.16
C GLN A 176 -40.43 42.30 -20.16
N HIS A 177 -39.54 43.31 -20.06
CA HIS A 177 -39.93 44.61 -19.52
C HIS A 177 -39.28 45.75 -20.31
N ALA A 178 -40.15 46.70 -20.66
CA ALA A 178 -39.95 47.83 -21.55
C ALA A 178 -38.97 48.88 -20.99
N HIS A 179 -38.20 49.47 -21.91
CA HIS A 179 -37.37 50.65 -21.68
C HIS A 179 -38.23 51.91 -21.42
N ALA A 180 -37.91 52.65 -20.37
CA ALA A 180 -38.27 54.05 -20.22
C ALA A 180 -37.02 54.84 -19.78
N HIS A 181 -36.57 55.74 -20.67
CA HIS A 181 -35.54 56.75 -20.43
C HIS A 181 -36.07 57.86 -19.52
N PRO A 182 -35.17 58.53 -18.77
CA PRO A 182 -35.27 59.99 -18.75
C PRO A 182 -33.95 60.69 -19.12
N HIS A 183 -34.13 61.81 -19.81
CA HIS A 183 -33.17 62.82 -20.21
C HIS A 183 -32.55 63.56 -19.01
N GLN A 184 -31.28 63.95 -19.13
CA GLN A 184 -30.63 64.95 -18.28
C GLN A 184 -29.92 65.97 -19.20
N PRO A 185 -30.19 67.28 -19.08
CA PRO A 185 -29.55 68.30 -19.92
C PRO A 185 -28.27 68.86 -19.28
N GLU A 186 -27.26 69.09 -20.11
CA GLU A 186 -26.06 69.86 -19.79
C GLU A 186 -26.35 71.38 -19.82
N SER A 187 -25.75 72.13 -18.90
CA SER A 187 -25.52 73.56 -19.09
C SER A 187 -24.23 74.01 -18.38
N LEU A 188 -23.25 74.41 -19.19
CA LEU A 188 -22.10 75.25 -18.83
C LEU A 188 -22.55 76.66 -18.41
N SER A 189 -21.89 77.26 -17.40
CA SER A 189 -21.41 78.67 -17.48
C SER A 189 -20.55 79.09 -16.27
N ILE A 190 -19.33 79.54 -16.57
CA ILE A 190 -18.57 80.69 -16.03
C ILE A 190 -18.16 80.70 -14.54
N LEU A 191 -16.85 80.55 -14.31
CA LEU A 191 -15.95 81.64 -13.90
C LEU A 191 -14.51 81.33 -14.35
#